data_AF-A0A956I907-F1
#
_entry.id   AF-A0A956I907-F1
#
_cell.length_a   1.000
_cell.length_b   1.000
_cell.length_c   1.000
_cell.angle_alpha   90.00
_cell.angle_beta   90.00
_cell.angle_gamma   90.00
#
_symmetry.space_group_name_H-M   'P 1'
#
loop_
_entity.id
_entity.type
_entity.pdbx_description
1 polymer ?
#
loop_
_entity_poly.entity_id
_entity_poly.type
_entity_poly.pdbx_seq_one_letter_code
_entity_poly.pdbx_strand_id
1 'polypeptide(L)'
;IAAPLPTILPSYNQIGFDSIHYLVGVVEGTPDEAVLWGVGAAPTTEGTVVDPSSDVRFALVGRYDGGAFTLENRDGFTIEFNGFELPFALFRVAARIDEGGRAREPAALTARAICGDIALYGTFLRTLGFCNPTTDVLTAVGAAELGPHGDGVQRAPEGLGTITRALVEDASRRFVEARFEGTTLNASEHNFGVLLVDEATGRPVVVDHVRGTTETMDGGTLSVRLDVSAVPSGAVRAYAMVDTFAAARATLAL
;
A
#
# COMPACT_ATOMS: atom_id res chain seq x y z
N ILE A 1 -11.28 10.10 7.29
CA ILE A 1 -11.81 8.75 6.94
C ILE A 1 -12.62 8.20 8.11
N ALA A 2 -13.95 8.24 8.11
CA ALA A 2 -14.70 7.41 9.07
C ALA A 2 -15.17 6.15 8.33
N ALA A 3 -14.38 5.08 8.40
CA ALA A 3 -14.78 3.77 7.90
C ALA A 3 -15.56 3.03 9.01
N PRO A 4 -16.87 2.76 8.86
CA PRO A 4 -17.58 1.94 9.82
C PRO A 4 -17.13 0.48 9.65
N LEU A 5 -16.31 0.04 10.60
CA LEU A 5 -15.96 -1.36 10.76
C LEU A 5 -17.19 -2.17 11.22
N PRO A 6 -17.32 -3.46 10.86
CA PRO A 6 -18.47 -4.29 11.25
C PRO A 6 -18.70 -4.25 12.76
N THR A 7 -19.97 -4.30 13.16
CA THR A 7 -20.57 -3.90 14.46
C THR A 7 -20.07 -4.59 15.75
N ILE A 8 -18.95 -5.31 15.70
CA ILE A 8 -18.12 -5.68 16.87
C ILE A 8 -16.94 -4.73 17.11
N LEU A 9 -16.53 -3.98 16.09
CA LEU A 9 -15.56 -2.89 16.19
C LEU A 9 -16.10 -1.52 16.66
N PRO A 10 -17.40 -1.31 17.00
CA PRO A 10 -17.81 -0.11 17.73
C PRO A 10 -17.10 0.02 19.07
N SER A 11 -16.62 -1.07 19.68
CA SER A 11 -15.82 -0.98 20.89
C SER A 11 -14.43 -0.39 20.62
N TYR A 12 -13.84 -0.60 19.44
CA TYR A 12 -12.53 -0.05 19.06
C TYR A 12 -12.61 1.40 18.57
N ASN A 13 -13.65 1.76 17.80
CA ASN A 13 -13.93 3.18 17.48
C ASN A 13 -14.35 3.98 18.74
N GLN A 14 -14.78 3.31 19.81
CA GLN A 14 -15.01 3.95 21.12
C GLN A 14 -13.72 4.12 21.97
N ILE A 15 -12.56 3.65 21.49
CA ILE A 15 -11.23 3.87 22.11
C ILE A 15 -10.44 4.97 21.39
N GLY A 16 -11.11 5.84 20.62
CA GLY A 16 -10.54 7.12 20.17
C GLY A 16 -9.98 7.17 18.74
N PHE A 17 -10.37 6.26 17.84
CA PHE A 17 -9.96 6.34 16.43
C PHE A 17 -10.99 7.10 15.60
N ASP A 18 -10.63 8.32 15.18
CA ASP A 18 -11.47 9.16 14.33
C ASP A 18 -11.31 8.80 12.84
N SER A 19 -10.11 8.30 12.43
CA SER A 19 -9.84 7.92 11.03
C SER A 19 -8.53 7.20 10.75
N ILE A 20 -8.46 6.43 9.64
CA ILE A 20 -7.22 5.88 9.05
C ILE A 20 -6.80 6.78 7.89
N HIS A 21 -5.52 7.05 7.66
CA HIS A 21 -5.07 7.92 6.55
C HIS A 21 -4.05 7.20 5.67
N TYR A 22 -4.15 7.44 4.36
CA TYR A 22 -3.20 6.94 3.37
C TYR A 22 -2.84 8.06 2.39
N LEU A 23 -1.59 8.06 1.94
CA LEU A 23 -1.15 8.83 0.77
C LEU A 23 -0.91 7.85 -0.37
N VAL A 24 -1.34 8.20 -1.57
CA VAL A 24 -1.25 7.34 -2.75
C VAL A 24 -0.63 8.13 -3.90
N GLY A 25 0.42 7.59 -4.50
CA GLY A 25 1.09 8.14 -5.68
C GLY A 25 0.92 7.24 -6.90
N VAL A 26 0.68 7.86 -8.06
CA VAL A 26 0.81 7.21 -9.37
C VAL A 26 2.28 6.90 -9.64
N VAL A 27 2.58 5.64 -9.98
CA VAL A 27 3.94 5.15 -10.29
C VAL A 27 4.16 5.06 -11.79
N GLU A 28 3.26 4.39 -12.49
CA GLU A 28 3.28 4.30 -13.95
C GLU A 28 1.89 4.01 -14.51
N GLY A 29 1.69 4.26 -15.79
CA GLY A 29 0.48 3.90 -16.49
C GLY A 29 0.07 4.92 -17.55
N THR A 30 -1.23 4.95 -17.79
CA THR A 30 -1.92 5.80 -18.74
C THR A 30 -2.96 6.65 -18.00
N PRO A 31 -3.57 7.64 -18.66
CA PRO A 31 -4.67 8.41 -18.05
C PRO A 31 -5.86 7.54 -17.59
N ASP A 32 -6.13 6.42 -18.26
CA ASP A 32 -7.30 5.57 -18.00
C ASP A 32 -7.02 4.42 -17.03
N GLU A 33 -5.77 3.95 -16.96
CA GLU A 33 -5.34 2.90 -16.03
C GLU A 33 -3.89 3.11 -15.58
N ALA A 34 -3.64 3.01 -14.28
CA ALA A 34 -2.33 3.21 -13.68
C ALA A 34 -2.05 2.29 -12.50
N VAL A 35 -0.77 1.98 -12.29
CA VAL A 35 -0.27 1.41 -11.04
C VAL A 35 0.00 2.54 -10.05
N LEU A 36 -0.50 2.37 -8.83
CA LEU A 36 -0.30 3.30 -7.73
C LEU A 36 0.32 2.61 -6.53
N TRP A 37 0.96 3.41 -5.70
CA TRP A 37 1.60 2.99 -4.46
C TRP A 37 1.03 3.78 -3.30
N GLY A 38 0.53 3.08 -2.30
CA GLY A 38 -0.03 3.62 -1.08
C GLY A 38 0.90 3.41 0.11
N VAL A 39 1.02 4.43 0.94
CA VAL A 39 1.68 4.36 2.25
C VAL A 39 0.76 4.86 3.36
N GLY A 40 0.99 4.37 4.57
CA GLY A 40 0.33 4.89 5.77
C GLY A 40 0.67 6.36 6.02
N ALA A 41 -0.30 7.07 6.59
CA ALA A 41 -0.21 8.49 6.81
C ALA A 41 -0.89 8.89 8.13
N ALA A 42 -0.53 10.06 8.64
CA ALA A 42 -1.08 10.63 9.85
C ALA A 42 -1.65 12.04 9.61
N PRO A 43 -2.79 12.38 10.22
CA PRO A 43 -3.29 13.75 10.19
C PRO A 43 -2.40 14.66 11.04
N THR A 44 -2.21 15.89 10.58
CA THR A 44 -1.54 16.98 11.30
C THR A 44 -2.42 18.23 11.26
N THR A 45 -2.05 19.28 11.99
CA THR A 45 -2.73 20.58 11.92
C THR A 45 -2.67 21.23 10.52
N GLU A 46 -1.72 20.79 9.69
CA GLU A 46 -1.44 21.35 8.36
C GLU A 46 -1.93 20.44 7.21
N GLY A 47 -2.43 19.24 7.52
CA GLY A 47 -2.96 18.31 6.52
C GLY A 47 -2.73 16.85 6.89
N THR A 48 -2.24 16.07 5.94
CA THR A 48 -1.88 14.65 6.15
C THR A 48 -0.43 14.48 5.71
N VAL A 49 0.39 13.82 6.51
CA VAL A 49 1.81 13.57 6.22
C VAL A 49 2.06 12.07 6.25
N VAL A 50 3.15 11.62 5.63
CA VAL A 50 3.57 10.21 5.69
C VAL A 50 3.76 9.81 7.15
N ASP A 51 3.36 8.59 7.48
CA ASP A 51 3.63 7.97 8.78
C ASP A 51 4.58 6.78 8.59
N PRO A 52 5.91 7.01 8.73
CA PRO A 52 6.90 5.95 8.59
C PRO A 52 6.72 4.83 9.61
N SER A 53 6.13 5.11 10.77
CA SER A 53 5.94 4.14 11.85
C SER A 53 4.79 3.15 11.60
N SER A 54 3.92 3.44 10.63
CA SER A 54 2.79 2.57 10.30
C SER A 54 3.19 1.29 9.56
N ASP A 55 4.38 1.27 8.94
CA ASP A 55 4.86 0.22 8.03
C ASP A 55 3.92 -0.18 6.87
N VAL A 56 2.79 0.51 6.71
CA VAL A 56 1.79 0.22 5.69
C VAL A 56 2.31 0.64 4.32
N ARG A 57 2.38 -0.35 3.42
CA ARG A 57 2.85 -0.23 2.04
C ARG A 57 2.01 -1.15 1.18
N PHE A 58 1.42 -0.65 0.10
CA PHE A 58 0.61 -1.50 -0.78
C PHE A 58 0.46 -0.93 -2.19
N ALA A 59 0.38 -1.82 -3.17
CA ALA A 59 0.09 -1.45 -4.54
C ALA A 59 -1.42 -1.39 -4.80
N LEU A 60 -1.82 -0.53 -5.73
CA LEU A 60 -3.19 -0.40 -6.23
C LEU A 60 -3.15 -0.33 -7.76
N VAL A 61 -4.24 -0.75 -8.39
CA VAL A 61 -4.56 -0.42 -9.77
C VAL A 61 -5.65 0.64 -9.75
N GLY A 62 -5.36 1.79 -10.34
CA GLY A 62 -6.31 2.88 -10.53
C GLY A 62 -6.89 2.81 -11.94
N ARG A 63 -8.19 3.04 -12.05
CA ARG A 63 -8.90 3.14 -13.33
C ARG A 63 -9.73 4.40 -13.36
N TYR A 64 -9.67 5.11 -14.47
CA TYR A 64 -10.47 6.29 -14.75
C TYR A 64 -11.33 6.03 -15.99
N ASP A 65 -12.64 6.24 -15.85
CA ASP A 65 -13.62 6.09 -16.93
C ASP A 65 -14.60 7.26 -16.88
N GLY A 66 -14.34 8.29 -17.70
CA GLY A 66 -15.27 9.40 -17.91
C GLY A 66 -15.74 10.13 -16.64
N GLY A 67 -14.88 10.27 -15.63
CA GLY A 67 -15.19 10.90 -14.34
C GLY A 67 -15.43 9.91 -13.20
N ALA A 68 -15.57 8.61 -13.48
CA ALA A 68 -15.55 7.56 -12.47
C ALA A 68 -14.11 7.10 -12.23
N PHE A 69 -13.66 7.21 -10.98
CA PHE A 69 -12.33 6.76 -10.57
C PHE A 69 -12.45 5.60 -9.60
N THR A 70 -11.70 4.53 -9.83
CA THR A 70 -11.63 3.36 -8.96
C THR A 70 -10.17 3.05 -8.64
N LEU A 71 -9.84 2.97 -7.36
CA LEU A 71 -8.60 2.38 -6.85
C LEU A 71 -8.90 0.98 -6.36
N GLU A 72 -8.10 0.00 -6.73
CA GLU A 72 -8.37 -1.40 -6.39
C GLU A 72 -7.09 -2.21 -6.16
N ASN A 73 -7.07 -2.99 -5.09
CA ASN A 73 -6.16 -4.11 -4.91
C ASN A 73 -7.02 -5.38 -4.76
N ARG A 74 -6.90 -6.30 -5.72
CA ARG A 74 -7.59 -7.62 -5.72
C ARG A 74 -6.70 -8.78 -5.33
N ASP A 75 -5.40 -8.54 -5.33
CA ASP A 75 -4.43 -9.61 -5.19
C ASP A 75 -4.00 -9.79 -3.73
N GLY A 76 -4.42 -8.87 -2.87
CA GLY A 76 -4.33 -8.90 -1.43
C GLY A 76 -3.12 -8.13 -0.90
N PHE A 77 -3.26 -7.62 0.31
CA PHE A 77 -2.17 -7.03 1.09
C PHE A 77 -2.50 -7.08 2.58
N THR A 78 -1.46 -7.01 3.41
CA THR A 78 -1.60 -6.96 4.85
C THR A 78 -1.56 -5.52 5.32
N ILE A 79 -2.45 -5.14 6.24
CA ILE A 79 -2.33 -3.93 7.03
C ILE A 79 -2.05 -4.36 8.47
N GLU A 80 -1.05 -3.78 9.11
CA GLU A 80 -0.90 -3.90 10.55
C GLU A 80 -1.76 -2.85 11.24
N PHE A 81 -2.53 -3.27 12.25
CA PHE A 81 -3.32 -2.39 13.07
C PHE A 81 -3.13 -2.77 14.54
N ASN A 82 -2.52 -1.89 15.34
CA ASN A 82 -2.31 -2.09 16.78
C ASN A 82 -1.72 -3.46 17.16
N GLY A 83 -0.68 -3.90 16.42
CA GLY A 83 0.00 -5.17 16.69
C GLY A 83 -0.78 -6.42 16.24
N PHE A 84 -1.88 -6.28 15.50
CA PHE A 84 -2.52 -7.39 14.80
C PHE A 84 -2.60 -7.12 13.30
N GLU A 85 -2.42 -8.18 12.53
CA GLU A 85 -2.35 -8.10 11.07
C GLU A 85 -3.72 -8.45 10.48
N LEU A 86 -4.14 -7.64 9.52
CA LEU A 86 -5.39 -7.83 8.80
C LEU A 86 -5.08 -8.04 7.31
N PRO A 87 -5.07 -9.30 6.83
CA PRO A 87 -4.92 -9.58 5.41
C PRO A 87 -6.22 -9.25 4.69
N PHE A 88 -6.14 -8.33 3.74
CA PHE A 88 -7.23 -8.04 2.82
C PHE A 88 -7.13 -8.91 1.58
N ALA A 89 -8.25 -9.48 1.16
CA ALA A 89 -8.43 -10.13 -0.14
C ALA A 89 -8.97 -9.15 -1.21
N LEU A 90 -9.53 -8.02 -0.77
CA LEU A 90 -9.94 -6.93 -1.63
C LEU A 90 -9.85 -5.62 -0.85
N PHE A 91 -9.35 -4.58 -1.51
CA PHE A 91 -9.54 -3.20 -1.10
C PHE A 91 -9.91 -2.38 -2.33
N ARG A 92 -11.01 -1.66 -2.26
CA ARG A 92 -11.52 -0.86 -3.35
C ARG A 92 -12.07 0.46 -2.85
N VAL A 93 -11.64 1.54 -3.48
CA VAL A 93 -12.20 2.88 -3.30
C VAL A 93 -12.75 3.34 -4.65
N ALA A 94 -13.98 3.81 -4.69
CA ALA A 94 -14.60 4.29 -5.93
C ALA A 94 -15.31 5.63 -5.71
N ALA A 95 -15.06 6.59 -6.60
CA ALA A 95 -15.65 7.92 -6.52
C ALA A 95 -15.94 8.48 -7.91
N ARG A 96 -16.83 9.48 -7.97
CA ARG A 96 -16.86 10.41 -9.10
C ARG A 96 -15.93 11.56 -8.78
N ILE A 97 -14.98 11.87 -9.66
CA ILE A 97 -14.04 12.98 -9.48
C ILE A 97 -14.35 14.15 -10.42
N ASP A 98 -13.90 15.34 -10.04
CA ASP A 98 -13.87 16.52 -10.91
C ASP A 98 -12.56 16.60 -11.71
N GLU A 99 -12.43 17.63 -12.55
CA GLU A 99 -11.22 17.88 -13.35
C GLU A 99 -9.97 18.14 -12.50
N GLY A 100 -10.15 18.53 -11.23
CA GLY A 100 -9.08 18.72 -10.27
C GLY A 100 -8.76 17.46 -9.46
N GLY A 101 -9.35 16.32 -9.78
CA GLY A 101 -9.11 15.04 -9.07
C GLY A 101 -9.76 14.96 -7.69
N ARG A 102 -10.65 15.90 -7.32
CA ARG A 102 -11.39 15.83 -6.06
C ARG A 102 -12.65 15.00 -6.22
N ALA A 103 -12.95 14.16 -5.22
CA ALA A 103 -14.21 13.45 -5.20
C ALA A 103 -15.39 14.42 -5.03
N ARG A 104 -16.42 14.28 -5.87
CA ARG A 104 -17.64 15.10 -5.83
C ARG A 104 -18.55 14.74 -4.65
N GLU A 105 -18.39 13.53 -4.14
CA GLU A 105 -19.12 12.91 -3.03
C GLU A 105 -18.12 12.03 -2.26
N PRO A 106 -18.37 11.67 -1.00
CA PRO A 106 -17.55 10.70 -0.30
C PRO A 106 -17.37 9.42 -1.13
N ALA A 107 -16.13 8.98 -1.28
CA ALA A 107 -15.80 7.79 -2.05
C ALA A 107 -16.35 6.54 -1.37
N ALA A 108 -16.91 5.61 -2.13
CA ALA A 108 -17.33 4.32 -1.62
C ALA A 108 -16.12 3.42 -1.37
N LEU A 109 -15.93 3.00 -0.12
CA LEU A 109 -14.93 2.04 0.29
C LEU A 109 -15.56 0.65 0.40
N THR A 110 -14.92 -0.35 -0.17
CA THR A 110 -15.25 -1.77 0.02
C THR A 110 -13.98 -2.53 0.30
N ALA A 111 -13.95 -3.27 1.40
CA ALA A 111 -12.85 -4.13 1.75
C ALA A 111 -13.36 -5.55 2.07
N ARG A 112 -12.56 -6.56 1.74
CA ARG A 112 -12.86 -7.95 2.07
C ARG A 112 -11.66 -8.61 2.73
N ALA A 113 -11.93 -9.43 3.73
CA ALA A 113 -10.95 -10.30 4.36
C ALA A 113 -11.52 -11.73 4.41
N ILE A 114 -10.64 -12.73 4.43
CA ILE A 114 -11.00 -14.12 4.71
C ILE A 114 -10.80 -14.33 6.21
N CYS A 115 -11.85 -14.69 6.93
CA CYS A 115 -11.75 -14.77 8.38
C CYS A 115 -10.74 -15.81 8.86
N GLY A 116 -10.53 -16.88 8.11
CA GLY A 116 -9.51 -17.90 8.38
C GLY A 116 -8.08 -17.39 8.35
N ASP A 117 -7.83 -16.33 7.59
CA ASP A 117 -6.49 -15.75 7.43
C ASP A 117 -6.20 -14.71 8.52
N ILE A 118 -7.22 -14.32 9.29
CA ILE A 118 -7.08 -13.42 10.45
C ILE A 118 -6.69 -14.26 11.67
N ALA A 119 -5.39 -14.26 11.99
CA ALA A 119 -4.82 -15.12 13.03
C ALA A 119 -5.51 -15.05 14.40
N LEU A 120 -5.79 -13.84 14.90
CA LEU A 120 -6.30 -13.65 16.27
C LEU A 120 -7.83 -13.69 16.36
N TYR A 121 -8.52 -12.89 15.54
CA TYR A 121 -9.97 -12.69 15.65
C TYR A 121 -10.80 -13.53 14.68
N GLY A 122 -10.17 -14.21 13.72
CA GLY A 122 -10.86 -14.96 12.67
C GLY A 122 -11.90 -15.94 13.16
N THR A 123 -11.51 -16.80 14.11
CA THR A 123 -12.40 -17.79 14.74
C THR A 123 -13.58 -17.14 15.47
N PHE A 124 -13.34 -16.02 16.14
CA PHE A 124 -14.38 -15.28 16.85
C PHE A 124 -15.39 -14.66 15.86
N LEU A 125 -14.91 -14.02 14.80
CA LEU A 125 -15.74 -13.44 13.75
C LEU A 125 -16.61 -14.50 13.05
N ARG A 126 -16.05 -15.68 12.79
CA ARG A 126 -16.80 -16.85 12.29
C ARG A 126 -17.88 -17.31 13.25
N THR A 127 -17.53 -17.48 14.53
CA THR A 127 -18.44 -17.98 15.57
C THR A 127 -19.64 -17.07 15.78
N LEU A 128 -19.44 -15.75 15.64
CA LEU A 128 -20.49 -14.76 15.79
C LEU A 128 -21.27 -14.48 14.50
N GLY A 129 -20.97 -15.19 13.42
CA GLY A 129 -21.70 -15.11 12.16
C GLY A 129 -21.42 -13.85 11.33
N PHE A 130 -20.29 -13.17 11.55
CA PHE A 130 -19.89 -12.02 10.72
C PHE A 130 -19.32 -12.43 9.36
N CYS A 131 -18.76 -13.63 9.28
CA CYS A 131 -18.20 -14.18 8.05
C CYS A 131 -19.28 -14.99 7.33
N ASN A 132 -19.29 -14.93 6.01
CA ASN A 132 -20.16 -15.79 5.21
C ASN A 132 -19.83 -17.28 5.54
N PRO A 133 -20.82 -18.11 5.92
CA PRO A 133 -20.56 -19.46 6.39
C PRO A 133 -20.06 -20.43 5.28
N THR A 134 -20.18 -20.03 4.02
CA THR A 134 -19.75 -20.84 2.86
C THR A 134 -18.42 -20.36 2.30
N THR A 135 -18.25 -19.05 2.13
CA THR A 135 -17.05 -18.47 1.50
C THR A 135 -16.03 -17.96 2.51
N ASP A 136 -16.40 -17.90 3.79
CA ASP A 136 -15.60 -17.34 4.89
C ASP A 136 -15.23 -15.85 4.73
N VAL A 137 -15.87 -15.17 3.79
CA VAL A 137 -15.62 -13.76 3.49
C VAL A 137 -16.31 -12.87 4.53
N LEU A 138 -15.54 -11.97 5.12
CA LEU A 138 -16.02 -10.76 5.79
C LEU A 138 -15.96 -9.60 4.80
N THR A 139 -17.08 -8.90 4.60
CA THR A 139 -17.12 -7.68 3.77
C THR A 139 -17.38 -6.47 4.66
N ALA A 140 -16.52 -5.47 4.56
CA ALA A 140 -16.71 -4.15 5.14
C ALA A 140 -17.03 -3.14 4.02
N VAL A 141 -18.01 -2.28 4.26
CA VAL A 141 -18.37 -1.18 3.38
C VAL A 141 -18.33 0.12 4.16
N GLY A 142 -17.88 1.19 3.54
CA GLY A 142 -17.72 2.48 4.21
C GLY A 142 -17.62 3.64 3.23
N ALA A 143 -17.32 4.81 3.77
CA ALA A 143 -17.02 6.01 3.00
C ALA A 143 -15.59 6.47 3.28
N ALA A 144 -14.96 7.10 2.29
CA ALA A 144 -13.65 7.72 2.42
C ALA A 144 -13.66 9.13 1.81
N GLU A 145 -12.91 10.02 2.44
CA GLU A 145 -12.55 11.29 1.79
C GLU A 145 -11.45 11.01 0.78
N LEU A 146 -11.60 11.52 -0.43
CA LEU A 146 -10.64 11.35 -1.51
C LEU A 146 -10.42 12.67 -2.22
N GLY A 147 -9.16 13.09 -2.30
CA GLY A 147 -8.76 14.26 -3.06
C GLY A 147 -7.26 14.37 -3.19
N PRO A 148 -6.78 15.36 -3.95
CA PRO A 148 -5.36 15.60 -4.13
C PRO A 148 -4.68 15.94 -2.81
N HIS A 149 -3.50 15.39 -2.60
CA HIS A 149 -2.60 15.80 -1.52
C HIS A 149 -1.75 17.00 -1.98
N GLY A 150 -1.65 18.03 -1.15
CA GLY A 150 -0.95 19.27 -1.51
C GLY A 150 -1.55 19.93 -2.77
N ASP A 151 -0.70 20.16 -3.77
CA ASP A 151 -1.10 20.67 -5.09
C ASP A 151 -1.49 19.56 -6.09
N GLY A 152 -1.48 18.30 -5.66
CA GLY A 152 -1.78 17.13 -6.50
C GLY A 152 -0.62 16.69 -7.39
N VAL A 153 0.56 17.32 -7.28
CA VAL A 153 1.75 16.99 -8.07
C VAL A 153 2.77 16.28 -7.19
N GLN A 154 3.06 15.03 -7.51
CA GLN A 154 4.14 14.30 -6.85
C GLN A 154 5.50 14.89 -7.21
N ARG A 155 6.37 15.00 -6.22
CA ARG A 155 7.74 15.51 -6.37
C ARG A 155 8.71 14.56 -5.68
N ALA A 156 9.90 14.45 -6.25
CA ALA A 156 10.99 13.73 -5.61
C ALA A 156 11.33 14.41 -4.27
N PRO A 157 11.48 13.67 -3.16
CA PRO A 157 12.04 14.23 -1.95
C PRO A 157 13.49 14.65 -2.20
N GLU A 158 13.92 15.76 -1.59
CA GLU A 158 15.29 16.22 -1.70
C GLU A 158 16.24 15.28 -0.96
N GLY A 159 17.38 14.92 -1.57
CA GLY A 159 18.39 14.11 -0.88
C GLY A 159 18.31 12.60 -1.11
N LEU A 160 17.66 12.14 -2.19
CA LEU A 160 17.58 10.72 -2.57
C LEU A 160 18.93 9.99 -2.73
N GLY A 161 20.00 10.70 -3.06
CA GLY A 161 21.30 10.11 -3.39
C GLY A 161 21.29 9.34 -4.72
N THR A 162 22.23 8.40 -4.88
CA THR A 162 22.30 7.51 -6.05
C THR A 162 21.59 6.20 -5.74
N ILE A 163 20.66 5.80 -6.61
CA ILE A 163 19.81 4.62 -6.37
C ILE A 163 20.17 3.50 -7.33
N THR A 164 20.52 2.32 -6.82
CA THR A 164 20.70 1.09 -7.60
C THR A 164 19.66 0.04 -7.20
N ARG A 165 19.33 -0.87 -8.12
CA ARG A 165 18.37 -1.95 -7.89
C ARG A 165 18.93 -3.26 -8.44
N ALA A 166 18.80 -4.34 -7.69
CA ALA A 166 19.28 -5.66 -8.09
C ALA A 166 18.44 -6.79 -7.48
N LEU A 167 18.42 -7.94 -8.14
CA LEU A 167 18.05 -9.20 -7.48
C LEU A 167 19.26 -9.67 -6.66
N VAL A 168 19.04 -9.98 -5.39
CA VAL A 168 20.04 -10.49 -4.45
C VAL A 168 19.54 -11.81 -3.90
N GLU A 169 20.41 -12.80 -3.83
CA GLU A 169 20.12 -14.11 -3.24
C GLU A 169 20.89 -14.25 -1.93
N ASP A 170 20.20 -14.67 -0.88
CA ASP A 170 20.81 -15.00 0.42
C ASP A 170 20.31 -16.37 0.87
N ALA A 171 21.22 -17.34 0.88
CA ALA A 171 20.93 -18.75 1.11
C ALA A 171 19.79 -19.26 0.20
N SER A 172 18.61 -19.57 0.78
CA SER A 172 17.43 -20.05 0.06
C SER A 172 16.36 -18.98 -0.18
N ARG A 173 16.68 -17.71 0.06
CA ARG A 173 15.77 -16.57 -0.11
C ARG A 173 16.24 -15.67 -1.24
N ARG A 174 15.28 -15.08 -1.95
CA ARG A 174 15.49 -14.10 -3.02
C ARG A 174 14.91 -12.77 -2.60
N PHE A 175 15.67 -11.70 -2.84
CA PHE A 175 15.27 -10.33 -2.53
C PHE A 175 15.46 -9.44 -3.73
N VAL A 176 14.54 -8.52 -3.95
CA VAL A 176 14.86 -7.33 -4.75
C VAL A 176 15.35 -6.26 -3.80
N GLU A 177 16.61 -5.83 -3.98
CA GLU A 177 17.26 -4.79 -3.19
C GLU A 177 17.28 -3.47 -3.95
N ALA A 178 16.85 -2.38 -3.29
CA ALA A 178 17.12 -1.01 -3.68
C ALA A 178 18.14 -0.40 -2.71
N ARG A 179 19.27 0.10 -3.24
CA ARG A 179 20.32 0.75 -2.44
C ARG A 179 20.33 2.24 -2.74
N PHE A 180 20.32 3.05 -1.69
CA PHE A 180 20.37 4.51 -1.73
C PHE A 180 21.72 4.96 -1.17
N GLU A 181 22.68 5.21 -2.05
CA GLU A 181 24.04 5.62 -1.71
C GLU A 181 24.12 7.14 -1.57
N GLY A 182 24.61 7.62 -0.42
CA GLY A 182 24.72 9.05 -0.15
C GLY A 182 23.36 9.75 0.03
N THR A 183 22.31 9.00 0.34
CA THR A 183 21.01 9.57 0.72
C THR A 183 21.15 10.35 2.02
N THR A 184 20.47 11.49 2.11
CA THR A 184 20.32 12.25 3.36
C THR A 184 18.95 12.03 4.01
N LEU A 185 18.09 11.22 3.39
CA LEU A 185 16.76 10.92 3.89
C LEU A 185 16.83 9.92 5.05
N ASN A 186 16.01 10.15 6.07
CA ASN A 186 15.94 9.31 7.26
C ASN A 186 14.72 8.38 7.22
N ALA A 187 14.93 7.09 7.53
CA ALA A 187 13.86 6.09 7.63
C ALA A 187 12.84 6.38 8.75
N SER A 188 13.18 7.23 9.73
CA SER A 188 12.19 7.69 10.72
C SER A 188 11.27 8.80 10.21
N GLU A 189 11.56 9.38 9.03
CA GLU A 189 10.83 10.50 8.43
C GLU A 189 10.19 10.14 7.09
N HIS A 190 10.73 9.13 6.41
CA HIS A 190 10.27 8.65 5.11
C HIS A 190 9.98 7.16 5.14
N ASN A 191 9.00 6.75 4.34
CA ASN A 191 8.70 5.35 4.12
C ASN A 191 9.47 4.84 2.89
N PHE A 192 10.34 3.85 3.05
CA PHE A 192 11.06 3.27 1.92
C PHE A 192 10.41 1.94 1.50
N GLY A 193 10.45 1.64 0.21
CA GLY A 193 9.90 0.40 -0.30
C GLY A 193 10.41 -0.01 -1.66
N VAL A 194 10.04 -1.22 -2.06
CA VAL A 194 10.21 -1.71 -3.43
C VAL A 194 8.84 -2.11 -3.95
N LEU A 195 8.45 -1.53 -5.08
CA LEU A 195 7.27 -1.95 -5.84
C LEU A 195 7.72 -2.77 -7.05
N LEU A 196 7.06 -3.91 -7.27
CA LEU A 196 7.29 -4.76 -8.43
C LEU A 196 6.05 -4.74 -9.31
N VAL A 197 6.25 -4.54 -10.61
CA VAL A 197 5.20 -4.62 -11.62
C VAL A 197 5.60 -5.69 -12.63
N ASP A 198 4.73 -6.66 -12.86
CA ASP A 198 4.94 -7.71 -13.85
C ASP A 198 5.04 -7.09 -15.25
N GLU A 199 6.13 -7.39 -15.98
CA GLU A 199 6.42 -6.76 -17.27
C GLU A 199 5.40 -7.17 -18.34
N ALA A 200 4.84 -8.38 -18.25
CA ALA A 200 3.94 -8.93 -19.26
C ALA A 200 2.50 -8.38 -19.13
N THR A 201 2.02 -8.26 -17.90
CA THR A 201 0.63 -7.89 -17.59
C THR A 201 0.49 -6.42 -17.21
N GLY A 202 1.57 -5.75 -16.82
CA GLY A 202 1.54 -4.40 -16.30
C GLY A 202 0.90 -4.26 -14.92
N ARG A 203 0.62 -5.38 -14.24
CA ARG A 203 -0.03 -5.39 -12.92
C ARG A 203 1.00 -5.48 -11.79
N PRO A 204 0.70 -4.93 -10.60
CA PRO A 204 1.54 -5.12 -9.43
C PRO A 204 1.72 -6.60 -9.12
N VAL A 205 2.95 -6.99 -8.78
CA VAL A 205 3.24 -8.33 -8.28
C VAL A 205 2.72 -8.45 -6.86
N VAL A 206 2.09 -9.59 -6.56
CA VAL A 206 1.52 -9.88 -5.24
C VAL A 206 2.64 -10.25 -4.28
N VAL A 207 2.90 -9.38 -3.30
CA VAL A 207 3.88 -9.61 -2.24
C VAL A 207 3.39 -8.97 -0.95
N ASP A 208 3.84 -9.51 0.18
CA ASP A 208 3.62 -8.87 1.48
C ASP A 208 4.67 -7.77 1.67
N HIS A 209 4.30 -6.52 1.40
CA HIS A 209 5.21 -5.39 1.58
C HIS A 209 5.45 -5.02 3.05
N VAL A 210 4.58 -5.45 3.98
CA VAL A 210 4.76 -5.16 5.40
C VAL A 210 5.82 -6.10 5.98
N ARG A 211 5.66 -7.41 5.80
CA ARG A 211 6.61 -8.41 6.33
C ARG A 211 7.80 -8.67 5.42
N GLY A 212 7.63 -8.48 4.12
CA GLY A 212 8.65 -8.77 3.13
C GLY A 212 9.68 -7.66 2.99
N THR A 213 9.42 -6.46 3.50
CA THR A 213 10.35 -5.33 3.40
C THR A 213 11.27 -5.27 4.62
N THR A 214 12.58 -5.19 4.40
CA THR A 214 13.54 -4.88 5.46
C THR A 214 14.45 -3.73 5.05
N GLU A 215 14.73 -2.84 6.00
CA GLU A 215 15.58 -1.67 5.81
C GLU A 215 16.86 -1.82 6.65
N THR A 216 18.01 -1.46 6.10
CA THR A 216 19.30 -1.52 6.83
C THR A 216 20.20 -0.40 6.39
N MET A 217 20.78 0.31 7.37
CA MET A 217 21.77 1.36 7.13
C MET A 217 23.17 0.80 7.40
N ASP A 218 24.04 0.84 6.40
CA ASP A 218 25.46 0.45 6.53
C ASP A 218 26.37 1.41 5.75
N GLY A 219 27.41 1.93 6.42
CA GLY A 219 28.42 2.78 5.77
C GLY A 219 27.89 3.99 5.01
N GLY A 220 26.73 4.55 5.39
CA GLY A 220 26.07 5.67 4.67
C GLY A 220 25.25 5.25 3.44
N THR A 221 24.97 3.96 3.29
CA THR A 221 24.06 3.41 2.29
C THR A 221 22.84 2.83 3.00
N LEU A 222 21.66 3.29 2.60
CA LEU A 222 20.41 2.65 3.00
C LEU A 222 20.09 1.54 2.00
N SER A 223 19.92 0.32 2.48
CA SER A 223 19.45 -0.83 1.72
C SER A 223 18.01 -1.17 2.10
N VAL A 224 17.15 -1.31 1.09
CA VAL A 224 15.75 -1.67 1.23
C VAL A 224 15.53 -2.94 0.43
N ARG A 225 15.18 -4.03 1.10
CA ARG A 225 15.01 -5.35 0.50
C ARG A 225 13.57 -5.78 0.59
N LEU A 226 13.02 -6.26 -0.52
CA LEU A 226 11.73 -6.91 -0.56
C LEU A 226 11.93 -8.41 -0.83
N ASP A 227 11.43 -9.26 0.05
CA ASP A 227 11.42 -10.72 -0.12
C ASP A 227 10.48 -11.11 -1.27
N VAL A 228 11.07 -11.76 -2.27
CA VAL A 228 10.39 -12.25 -3.47
C VAL A 228 10.51 -13.77 -3.60
N SER A 229 10.85 -14.47 -2.52
CA SER A 229 11.09 -15.92 -2.54
C SER A 229 9.87 -16.69 -3.02
N ALA A 230 8.66 -16.25 -2.65
CA ALA A 230 7.38 -16.83 -3.06
C ALA A 230 6.90 -16.34 -4.45
N VAL A 231 7.57 -15.36 -5.04
CA VAL A 231 7.20 -14.82 -6.36
C VAL A 231 7.72 -15.74 -7.46
N PRO A 232 6.88 -16.14 -8.44
CA PRO A 232 7.34 -16.91 -9.59
C PRO A 232 8.44 -16.18 -10.38
N SER A 233 9.34 -16.95 -11.01
CA SER A 233 10.35 -16.39 -11.89
C SER A 233 9.71 -15.68 -13.08
N GLY A 234 10.25 -14.53 -13.46
CA GLY A 234 9.69 -13.70 -14.53
C GLY A 234 10.37 -12.35 -14.66
N ALA A 235 10.06 -11.63 -15.74
CA ALA A 235 10.53 -10.26 -15.92
C ALA A 235 9.63 -9.28 -15.15
N VAL A 236 10.24 -8.41 -14.35
CA VAL A 236 9.54 -7.41 -13.56
C VAL A 236 10.20 -6.04 -13.70
N ARG A 237 9.40 -5.00 -13.54
CA ARG A 237 9.86 -3.63 -13.31
C ARG A 237 9.92 -3.42 -11.80
N ALA A 238 11.14 -3.23 -11.30
CA ALA A 238 11.40 -2.90 -9.92
C ALA A 238 11.54 -1.39 -9.75
N TYR A 239 10.66 -0.81 -8.94
CA TYR A 239 10.66 0.58 -8.55
C TYR A 239 11.18 0.72 -7.12
N ALA A 240 12.20 1.55 -6.92
CA ALA A 240 12.59 2.01 -5.60
C ALA A 240 11.63 3.14 -5.19
N MET A 241 10.87 2.93 -4.13
CA MET A 241 9.85 3.85 -3.63
C MET A 241 10.38 4.61 -2.43
N VAL A 242 10.11 5.92 -2.40
CA VAL A 242 10.26 6.77 -1.21
C VAL A 242 8.96 7.52 -1.02
N ASP A 243 8.30 7.29 0.11
CA ASP A 243 6.93 7.67 0.39
C ASP A 243 5.99 7.13 -0.71
N THR A 244 5.41 8.04 -1.49
CA THR A 244 4.57 7.72 -2.65
C THR A 244 5.31 7.83 -3.98
N PHE A 245 6.55 8.31 -3.98
CA PHE A 245 7.31 8.67 -5.18
C PHE A 245 8.18 7.52 -5.68
N ALA A 246 8.13 7.27 -7.00
CA ALA A 246 8.96 6.30 -7.68
C ALA A 246 10.35 6.88 -8.01
N ALA A 247 11.31 6.70 -7.10
CA ALA A 247 12.61 7.35 -7.16
C ALA A 247 13.55 6.78 -8.25
N ALA A 248 13.44 5.48 -8.55
CA ALA A 248 14.17 4.86 -9.64
C ALA A 248 13.49 3.59 -10.14
N ARG A 249 13.73 3.21 -11.41
CA ARG A 249 13.14 2.01 -12.04
C ARG A 249 14.21 1.16 -12.72
N ALA A 250 14.21 -0.14 -12.49
CA ALA A 250 14.99 -1.12 -13.27
C ALA A 250 14.08 -2.24 -13.79
N THR A 251 14.47 -2.89 -14.89
CA THR A 251 13.89 -4.18 -15.30
C THR A 251 14.80 -5.28 -14.78
N LEU A 252 14.24 -6.25 -14.06
CA LEU A 252 14.94 -7.38 -13.45
C LEU A 252 14.27 -8.69 -13.90
N ALA A 253 15.04 -9.78 -13.88
CA ALA A 253 14.51 -11.13 -13.94
C ALA A 253 14.55 -11.71 -12.52
N LEU A 254 13.41 -12.18 -12.02
CA LEU A 254 13.26 -12.85 -10.72
C LEU A 254 13.57 -14.34 -10.81
#